data_AF-A0A4Q4U2L9-F1
#
_entry.id   AF-A0A4Q4U2L9-F1
#
_cell.length_a   1.000
_cell.length_b   1.000
_cell.length_c   1.000
_cell.angle_alpha   90.00
_cell.angle_beta   90.00
_cell.angle_gamma   90.00
#
_symmetry.space_group_name_H-M   'P 1'
#
loop_
_entity.id
_entity.type
_entity.pdbx_description
1 polymer ?
#
loop_
_entity_poly.entity_id
_entity_poly.type
_entity_poly.pdbx_seq_one_letter_code
_entity_poly.pdbx_strand_id
1 'polypeptide(L)'
;MTPEDLLSTSPPILEKLIERFGNRDASVGVMKDGTVEFLRVGSGTAMTPEETVYLISSLTKPILAVAVGVLVASGKVELETPVKDILPLGAHNGTLRVVDLLDHRSSFYGSDRLWEGHDGRVSVQNADEILGLLRTLPLNADSKGSF
;
A
#
# COMPACT_ATOMS: atom_id res chain seq x y z
N MET A 1 -29.67 9.61 -4.02
CA MET A 1 -28.79 8.44 -4.16
C MET A 1 -28.07 8.21 -2.85
N THR A 2 -28.60 7.27 -2.08
CA THR A 2 -28.03 6.72 -0.86
C THR A 2 -26.98 5.64 -1.21
N PRO A 3 -26.15 5.18 -0.25
CA PRO A 3 -25.33 3.99 -0.43
C PRO A 3 -26.13 2.76 -0.87
N GLU A 4 -27.33 2.55 -0.32
CA GLU A 4 -28.26 1.47 -0.69
C GLU A 4 -28.72 1.59 -2.15
N ASP A 5 -29.11 2.79 -2.60
CA ASP A 5 -29.50 3.04 -3.99
C ASP A 5 -28.37 2.67 -4.97
N LEU A 6 -27.12 2.97 -4.59
CA LEU A 6 -25.95 2.68 -5.40
C LEU A 6 -25.63 1.18 -5.41
N LEU A 7 -25.66 0.53 -4.25
CA LEU A 7 -25.34 -0.89 -4.13
C LEU A 7 -26.41 -1.79 -4.71
N SER A 8 -27.70 -1.42 -4.65
CA SER A 8 -28.79 -2.22 -5.24
C SER A 8 -28.74 -2.31 -6.76
N THR A 9 -28.12 -1.33 -7.43
CA THR A 9 -28.00 -1.30 -8.91
C THR A 9 -26.66 -1.84 -9.43
N SER A 10 -25.69 -2.05 -8.55
CA SER A 10 -24.34 -2.51 -8.88
C SER A 10 -24.13 -4.03 -9.13
N PRO A 11 -24.99 -4.98 -8.69
CA PRO A 11 -24.70 -6.41 -8.84
C PRO A 11 -24.43 -6.86 -10.27
N PRO A 12 -25.21 -6.46 -11.30
CA PRO A 12 -25.01 -6.95 -12.66
C PRO A 12 -23.63 -6.63 -13.25
N ILE A 13 -23.00 -5.52 -12.88
CA ILE A 13 -21.65 -5.18 -13.35
C ILE A 13 -20.58 -5.85 -12.47
N LEU A 14 -20.80 -5.95 -11.16
CA LEU A 14 -19.86 -6.58 -10.24
C LEU A 14 -19.76 -8.08 -10.48
N GLU A 15 -20.88 -8.78 -10.72
CA GLU A 15 -20.91 -10.19 -11.08
C GLU A 15 -20.11 -10.47 -12.36
N LYS A 16 -20.30 -9.62 -13.38
CA LYS A 16 -19.53 -9.70 -14.64
C LYS A 16 -18.03 -9.50 -14.42
N LEU A 17 -17.64 -8.57 -13.55
CA LEU A 17 -16.23 -8.34 -13.23
C LEU A 17 -15.63 -9.53 -12.48
N ILE A 18 -16.35 -10.06 -11.50
CA ILE A 18 -15.92 -11.23 -10.71
C ILE A 18 -15.72 -12.44 -11.63
N GLU A 19 -16.70 -12.74 -12.49
CA GLU A 19 -16.62 -13.81 -13.48
C GLU A 19 -15.44 -13.61 -14.44
N ARG A 20 -15.32 -12.40 -15.03
CA ARG A 20 -14.28 -12.10 -16.03
C ARG A 20 -12.86 -12.26 -15.49
N PHE A 21 -12.63 -11.90 -14.24
CA PHE A 21 -11.30 -11.96 -13.62
C PHE A 21 -11.06 -13.26 -12.84
N GLY A 22 -12.01 -14.20 -12.85
CA GLY A 22 -11.91 -15.47 -12.14
C GLY A 22 -11.91 -15.32 -10.61
N ASN A 23 -12.43 -14.20 -10.10
CA ASN A 23 -12.67 -14.06 -8.66
C ASN A 23 -13.86 -14.94 -8.29
N ARG A 24 -13.85 -15.51 -7.08
CA ARG A 24 -14.97 -16.33 -6.58
C ARG A 24 -16.12 -15.45 -6.05
N ASP A 25 -15.75 -14.45 -5.27
CA ASP A 25 -16.64 -13.59 -4.49
C ASP A 25 -15.96 -12.23 -4.24
N ALA A 26 -16.75 -11.20 -3.93
CA ALA A 26 -16.28 -9.90 -3.49
C ALA A 26 -17.17 -9.31 -2.39
N SER A 27 -16.59 -8.44 -1.57
CA SER A 27 -17.31 -7.57 -0.65
C SER A 27 -17.08 -6.12 -1.05
N VAL A 28 -18.16 -5.34 -1.11
CA VAL A 28 -18.15 -3.93 -1.48
C VAL A 28 -18.80 -3.14 -0.35
N GLY A 29 -18.11 -2.15 0.17
CA GLY A 29 -18.64 -1.20 1.14
C GLY A 29 -18.74 0.19 0.53
N VAL A 30 -19.85 0.89 0.77
CA VAL A 30 -20.04 2.28 0.35
C VAL A 30 -20.37 3.10 1.57
N MET A 31 -19.56 4.12 1.84
CA MET A 31 -19.80 5.08 2.92
C MET A 31 -20.21 6.43 2.34
N LYS A 32 -21.28 7.00 2.88
CA LYS A 32 -21.74 8.36 2.57
C LYS A 32 -22.40 8.98 3.78
N ASP A 33 -21.99 10.20 4.13
CA ASP A 33 -22.56 10.98 5.24
C ASP A 33 -22.61 10.21 6.57
N GLY A 34 -21.60 9.37 6.83
CA GLY A 34 -21.49 8.52 8.02
C GLY A 34 -22.29 7.21 7.97
N THR A 35 -23.15 7.02 6.96
CA THR A 35 -23.84 5.75 6.71
C THR A 35 -22.96 4.84 5.88
N VAL A 36 -22.83 3.58 6.28
CA VAL A 36 -22.11 2.55 5.56
C VAL A 36 -23.07 1.43 5.19
N GLU A 37 -23.07 1.05 3.92
CA GLU A 37 -23.80 -0.13 3.43
C GLU A 37 -22.81 -1.10 2.78
N PHE A 38 -23.12 -2.39 2.90
CA PHE A 38 -22.29 -3.47 2.37
C PHE A 38 -23.08 -4.32 1.37
N LEU A 39 -22.39 -4.74 0.31
CA LEU A 39 -22.87 -5.68 -0.68
C LEU A 39 -21.88 -6.82 -0.80
N ARG A 40 -22.38 -8.04 -0.67
CA ARG A 40 -21.68 -9.25 -1.10
C ARG A 40 -22.06 -9.56 -2.53
N VAL A 41 -21.08 -9.91 -3.34
CA VAL A 41 -21.29 -10.34 -4.73
C VAL A 41 -20.57 -11.67 -4.95
N GLY A 42 -21.22 -12.60 -5.63
CA GLY A 42 -20.68 -13.94 -5.88
C GLY A 42 -21.51 -15.06 -5.24
N SER A 43 -21.16 -16.29 -5.59
CA SER A 43 -21.92 -17.51 -5.27
C SER A 43 -21.44 -18.23 -4.01
N GLY A 44 -20.33 -17.81 -3.41
CA GLY A 44 -19.85 -18.34 -2.14
C GLY A 44 -20.63 -17.77 -0.96
N THR A 45 -20.99 -18.67 -0.05
CA THR A 45 -21.76 -18.35 1.17
C THR A 45 -20.87 -18.12 2.40
N ALA A 46 -19.55 -18.23 2.27
CA ALA A 46 -18.62 -18.20 3.40
C ALA A 46 -18.16 -16.78 3.79
N MET A 47 -18.39 -15.77 2.95
CA MET A 47 -17.89 -14.42 3.17
C MET A 47 -18.98 -13.53 3.76
N THR A 48 -18.67 -12.90 4.89
CA THR A 48 -19.44 -11.82 5.48
C THR A 48 -18.68 -10.50 5.25
N PRO A 49 -19.22 -9.52 4.50
CA PRO A 49 -18.50 -8.27 4.19
C PRO A 49 -17.90 -7.55 5.40
N GLU A 50 -18.56 -7.64 6.54
CA GLU A 50 -18.18 -6.97 7.77
C GLU A 50 -17.08 -7.70 8.56
N GLU A 51 -16.98 -9.03 8.46
CA GLU A 51 -16.08 -9.83 9.30
C GLU A 51 -14.97 -10.50 8.51
N THR A 52 -15.13 -10.66 7.19
CA THR A 52 -14.12 -11.30 6.34
C THR A 52 -12.87 -10.44 6.28
N VAL A 53 -11.74 -11.03 6.67
CA VAL A 53 -10.43 -10.37 6.62
C VAL A 53 -9.78 -10.61 5.26
N TYR A 54 -9.42 -9.53 4.57
CA TYR A 54 -8.72 -9.55 3.29
C TYR A 54 -7.27 -9.11 3.42
N LEU A 55 -6.39 -9.66 2.59
CA LEU A 55 -5.06 -9.10 2.37
C LEU A 55 -5.19 -7.82 1.52
N ILE A 56 -5.00 -6.66 2.14
CA ILE A 56 -5.20 -5.36 1.48
C ILE A 56 -3.96 -4.87 0.69
N SER A 57 -2.83 -5.56 0.81
CA SER A 57 -1.61 -5.33 0.02
C SER A 57 -1.16 -3.87 0.02
N SER A 58 -1.07 -3.21 -1.14
CA SER A 58 -0.63 -1.81 -1.25
C SER A 58 -1.53 -0.81 -0.54
N LEU A 59 -2.77 -1.15 -0.16
CA LEU A 59 -3.61 -0.30 0.69
C LEU A 59 -3.07 -0.13 2.11
N THR A 60 -2.02 -0.87 2.49
CA THR A 60 -1.26 -0.61 3.71
C THR A 60 -0.44 0.69 3.63
N LYS A 61 -0.10 1.20 2.42
CA LYS A 61 0.73 2.41 2.25
C LYS A 61 0.10 3.68 2.84
N PRO A 62 -1.20 3.99 2.63
CA PRO A 62 -1.87 5.08 3.34
C PRO A 62 -1.78 4.97 4.87
N ILE A 63 -1.88 3.76 5.44
CA ILE A 63 -1.73 3.54 6.88
C ILE A 63 -0.32 3.94 7.34
N LEU A 64 0.71 3.54 6.58
CA LEU A 64 2.09 3.94 6.85
C LEU A 64 2.29 5.46 6.70
N ALA A 65 1.71 6.09 5.69
CA ALA A 65 1.77 7.53 5.50
C ALA A 65 1.15 8.30 6.68
N VAL A 66 0.01 7.81 7.22
CA VAL A 66 -0.59 8.35 8.45
C VAL A 66 0.34 8.18 9.64
N ALA A 67 0.99 7.03 9.80
CA ALA A 67 1.96 6.80 10.87
C ALA A 67 3.13 7.81 10.80
N VAL A 68 3.64 8.10 9.60
CA VAL A 68 4.64 9.17 9.40
C VAL A 68 4.05 10.54 9.72
N GLY A 69 2.81 10.82 9.32
CA GLY A 69 2.10 12.06 9.65
C GLY A 69 1.96 12.28 11.16
N VAL A 70 1.76 11.23 11.96
CA VAL A 70 1.75 11.31 13.43
C VAL A 70 3.14 11.72 13.96
N LEU A 71 4.22 11.17 13.39
CA LEU A 71 5.58 11.56 13.77
C LEU A 71 5.85 13.03 13.46
N VAL A 72 5.40 13.51 12.28
CA VAL A 72 5.49 14.92 11.88
C VAL A 72 4.70 15.82 12.81
N ALA A 73 3.43 15.48 13.08
CA ALA A 73 2.58 16.25 14.00
C ALA A 73 3.16 16.32 15.42
N SER A 74 3.92 15.30 15.84
CA SER A 74 4.60 15.25 17.13
C SER A 74 5.98 15.94 17.17
N GLY A 75 6.41 16.56 16.06
CA GLY A 75 7.72 17.23 15.95
C GLY A 75 8.92 16.28 16.01
N LYS A 76 8.73 14.97 15.76
CA LYS A 76 9.80 13.97 15.78
C LYS A 76 10.59 13.91 14.49
N VAL A 77 9.99 14.36 13.39
CA VAL A 77 10.57 14.41 12.05
C VAL A 77 9.83 15.47 11.24
N GLU A 78 10.47 16.06 10.25
CA GLU A 78 9.81 16.93 9.27
C GLU A 78 9.74 16.22 7.92
N LEU A 79 8.75 16.55 7.08
CA LEU A 79 8.68 16.03 5.71
C LEU A 79 9.95 16.33 4.90
N GLU A 80 10.59 17.46 5.21
CA GLU A 80 11.82 17.94 4.59
C GLU A 80 13.09 17.37 5.26
N THR A 81 12.97 16.59 6.34
CA THR A 81 14.13 16.00 7.01
C THR A 81 14.91 15.12 6.01
N PRO A 82 16.23 15.35 5.85
CA PRO A 82 17.08 14.48 5.04
C PRO A 82 17.05 13.05 5.56
N VAL A 83 16.81 12.07 4.67
CA VAL A 83 16.72 10.65 5.07
C VAL A 83 18.03 10.16 5.70
N LYS A 84 19.17 10.70 5.29
CA LYS A 84 20.48 10.36 5.85
C LYS A 84 20.62 10.62 7.34
N ASP A 85 19.81 11.53 7.88
CA ASP A 85 19.81 11.88 9.30
C ASP A 85 18.99 10.87 10.13
N ILE A 86 18.26 9.97 9.46
CA ILE A 86 17.36 8.96 10.06
C ILE A 86 17.82 7.54 9.74
N LEU A 87 18.13 7.27 8.47
CA LEU A 87 18.42 5.94 7.94
C LEU A 87 19.80 5.87 7.27
N PRO A 88 20.60 4.85 7.61
CA PRO A 88 21.90 4.64 6.97
C PRO A 88 21.74 3.94 5.61
N LEU A 89 21.36 4.65 4.54
CA LEU A 89 21.20 4.08 3.19
C LEU A 89 22.43 4.23 2.28
N GLY A 90 23.55 4.72 2.82
CA GLY A 90 24.80 4.86 2.06
C GLY A 90 24.66 5.82 0.88
N ALA A 91 25.12 5.41 -0.31
CA ALA A 91 25.09 6.25 -1.51
C ALA A 91 23.66 6.65 -1.96
N HIS A 92 22.65 5.86 -1.61
CA HIS A 92 21.24 6.14 -1.94
C HIS A 92 20.64 7.31 -1.15
N ASN A 93 21.27 7.73 -0.05
CA ASN A 93 20.78 8.85 0.73
C ASN A 93 20.74 10.16 -0.08
N GLY A 94 21.70 10.36 -1.00
CA GLY A 94 21.74 11.49 -1.93
C GLY A 94 21.23 12.81 -1.34
N THR A 95 20.17 13.34 -1.97
CA THR A 95 19.39 14.50 -1.49
C THR A 95 17.98 14.11 -1.00
N LEU A 96 17.79 12.83 -0.70
CA LEU A 96 16.50 12.25 -0.37
C LEU A 96 15.96 12.80 0.94
N ARG A 97 14.69 13.20 0.95
CA ARG A 97 13.95 13.64 2.13
C ARG A 97 12.82 12.67 2.44
N VAL A 98 12.27 12.74 3.65
CA VAL A 98 11.13 11.89 4.06
C VAL A 98 9.97 11.97 3.08
N VAL A 99 9.62 13.17 2.59
CA VAL A 99 8.56 13.36 1.59
C VAL A 99 8.84 12.65 0.26
N ASP A 100 10.11 12.50 -0.12
CA ASP A 100 10.48 11.83 -1.38
C ASP A 100 10.25 10.31 -1.28
N LEU A 101 10.34 9.72 -0.08
CA LEU A 101 9.94 8.33 0.17
C LEU A 101 8.43 8.12 0.10
N LEU A 102 7.65 9.04 0.66
CA LEU A 102 6.17 8.98 0.65
C LEU A 102 5.59 9.17 -0.76
N ASP A 103 6.30 9.91 -1.62
CA ASP A 103 5.86 10.31 -2.95
C ASP A 103 6.53 9.49 -4.07
N HIS A 104 7.12 8.33 -3.74
CA HIS A 104 7.75 7.43 -4.72
C HIS A 104 8.88 8.06 -5.57
N ARG A 105 9.58 9.08 -5.05
CA ARG A 105 10.69 9.79 -5.74
C ARG A 105 12.09 9.30 -5.37
N SER A 106 12.19 8.14 -4.73
CA SER A 106 13.48 7.54 -4.37
C SER A 106 14.01 6.61 -5.47
N SER A 107 15.31 6.32 -5.44
CA SER A 107 15.92 5.32 -6.33
C SER A 107 15.40 3.89 -6.11
N PHE A 108 14.71 3.64 -5.00
CA PHE A 108 14.11 2.33 -4.69
C PHE A 108 12.77 2.11 -5.39
N TYR A 109 12.29 3.08 -6.16
CA TYR A 109 11.11 2.88 -7.00
C TYR A 109 11.32 1.65 -7.92
N GLY A 110 10.40 0.68 -7.85
CA GLY A 110 10.49 -0.58 -8.59
C GLY A 110 11.38 -1.65 -7.96
N SER A 111 12.01 -1.39 -6.81
CA SER A 111 12.73 -2.39 -6.00
C SER A 111 11.78 -3.25 -5.18
N ASP A 112 10.74 -3.78 -5.82
CA ASP A 112 9.69 -4.57 -5.19
C ASP A 112 10.11 -6.03 -5.04
N ARG A 113 9.54 -6.71 -4.03
CA ARG A 113 9.67 -8.16 -3.77
C ARG A 113 11.11 -8.66 -3.54
N LEU A 114 12.07 -7.78 -3.27
CA LEU A 114 13.47 -8.16 -3.04
C LEU A 114 13.67 -9.08 -1.83
N TRP A 115 12.71 -9.11 -0.91
CA TRP A 115 12.72 -9.88 0.32
C TRP A 115 11.80 -11.12 0.29
N GLU A 116 11.07 -11.33 -0.81
CA GLU A 116 10.18 -12.47 -1.01
C GLU A 116 10.93 -13.58 -1.75
N GLY A 117 11.04 -14.76 -1.11
CA GLY A 117 11.62 -15.94 -1.71
C GLY A 117 10.77 -16.51 -2.83
N HIS A 118 11.34 -17.43 -3.62
CA HIS A 118 10.63 -18.11 -4.70
C HIS A 118 9.42 -18.95 -4.20
N ASP A 119 9.34 -19.22 -2.90
CA ASP A 119 8.25 -19.92 -2.23
C ASP A 119 7.23 -18.96 -1.58
N GLY A 120 7.35 -17.66 -1.81
CA GLY A 120 6.48 -16.62 -1.26
C GLY A 120 6.79 -16.25 0.20
N ARG A 121 7.84 -16.82 0.80
CA ARG A 121 8.22 -16.50 2.18
C ARG A 121 9.08 -15.25 2.23
N VAL A 122 8.77 -14.36 3.17
CA VAL A 122 9.65 -13.24 3.50
C VAL A 122 10.81 -13.76 4.34
N SER A 123 12.02 -13.74 3.77
CA SER A 123 13.21 -14.28 4.45
C SER A 123 13.87 -13.29 5.40
N VAL A 124 13.55 -12.01 5.26
CA VAL A 124 14.12 -10.93 6.06
C VAL A 124 13.45 -10.83 7.43
N GLN A 125 14.24 -10.81 8.50
CA GLN A 125 13.74 -10.89 9.88
C GLN A 125 13.72 -9.55 10.62
N ASN A 126 14.49 -8.56 10.15
CA ASN A 126 14.65 -7.27 10.83
C ASN A 126 14.97 -6.13 9.85
N ALA A 127 14.93 -4.90 10.36
CA ALA A 127 15.19 -3.70 9.57
C ALA A 127 16.65 -3.62 9.08
N ASP A 128 17.63 -4.10 9.85
CA ASP A 128 19.05 -4.00 9.50
C ASP A 128 19.38 -4.84 8.26
N GLU A 129 18.76 -6.01 8.10
CA GLU A 129 18.87 -6.85 6.91
C GLU A 129 18.30 -6.13 5.66
N ILE A 130 17.14 -5.48 5.78
CA ILE A 130 16.59 -4.65 4.70
C ILE A 130 17.52 -3.51 4.36
N LEU A 131 18.00 -2.76 5.36
CA LEU A 131 18.91 -1.64 5.14
C LEU A 131 20.23 -2.09 4.51
N GLY A 132 20.74 -3.26 4.91
CA GLY A 132 21.90 -3.90 4.30
C GLY A 132 21.68 -4.19 2.83
N LEU A 133 20.55 -4.82 2.48
CA LEU A 133 20.17 -5.10 1.10
C LEU A 133 20.04 -3.83 0.26
N LEU A 134 19.31 -2.83 0.76
CA LEU A 134 19.08 -1.56 0.04
C LEU A 134 20.37 -0.82 -0.29
N ARG A 135 21.41 -0.90 0.56
CA ARG A 135 22.73 -0.30 0.28
C ARG A 135 23.49 -0.96 -0.86
N THR A 136 23.15 -2.21 -1.18
CA THR A 136 23.85 -3.00 -2.22
C THR A 136 23.19 -2.88 -3.59
N LEU A 137 22.00 -2.30 -3.66
CA LEU A 137 21.30 -2.11 -4.91
C LEU A 137 22.08 -1.13 -5.80
N PRO A 138 22.07 -1.32 -7.13
CA PRO A 138 22.64 -0.33 -8.02
C PRO A 138 21.90 1.00 -7.87
N LEU A 139 22.64 2.11 -7.94
CA LEU A 139 22.03 3.43 -8.04
C LEU A 139 21.29 3.49 -9.38
N ASN A 140 19.96 3.55 -9.34
CA ASN A 140 19.16 3.81 -10.53
C ASN A 140 19.45 5.24 -11.01
N ALA A 141 20.06 5.36 -12.20
CA ALA A 141 20.43 6.64 -12.82
C ALA A 141 19.21 7.56 -13.07
N ASP A 142 18.01 6.97 -13.13
CA ASP A 142 16.74 7.66 -13.40
C ASP A 142 15.97 8.07 -12.14
N SER A 143 16.61 8.12 -10.96
CA SER A 143 15.97 8.52 -9.69
C SER A 143 15.60 10.02 -9.58
N LYS A 144 15.65 10.74 -10.71
CA LYS A 144 14.90 11.98 -10.95
C LYS A 144 14.02 11.83 -12.19
N GLY A 145 13.29 10.72 -12.27
CA GLY A 145 12.36 10.43 -13.36
C GLY A 145 11.35 11.56 -13.48
N SER A 146 11.45 12.28 -14.58
CA SER A 146 10.50 13.30 -15.04
C SER A 146 9.08 12.73 -15.03
N PHE A 147 8.18 13.41 -14.31
CA PHE A 147 6.75 13.42 -14.64
C PHE A 147 6.49 14.53 -15.66
#